data_AF-A0A8R1TZW2-F1
#
_entry.id   AF-A0A8R1TZW2-F1
#
_cell.length_a   1.000
_cell.length_b   1.000
_cell.length_c   1.000
_cell.angle_alpha   90.00
_cell.angle_beta   90.00
_cell.angle_gamma   90.00
#
_symmetry.space_group_name_H-M   'P 1'
#
loop_
_entity.id
_entity.type
_entity.pdbx_description
1 polymer ?
#
loop_
_entity_poly.entity_id
_entity_poly.type
_entity_poly.pdbx_seq_one_letter_code
_entity_poly.pdbx_strand_id
1 'polypeptide(L)'
;MRQNQSTINLPTTFYVLLFAVLVVVTDASLFGSRNHIRFRLPHDIWEPPFRTILCENYPIRIQIDADPEKICRSFMKRKKQAINYDQY
;
A
#
# COMPACT_ATOMS: atom_id res chain seq x y z
N MET A 1 -13.47 -63.08 -23.94
CA MET A 1 -13.09 -61.91 -23.12
C MET A 1 -13.53 -60.66 -23.86
N ARG A 2 -14.58 -59.96 -23.40
CA ARG A 2 -15.13 -58.78 -24.07
C ARG A 2 -14.20 -57.58 -23.81
N GLN A 3 -13.53 -57.12 -24.86
CA GLN A 3 -12.71 -55.92 -24.85
C GLN A 3 -13.66 -54.71 -24.85
N ASN A 4 -13.79 -54.03 -23.72
CA ASN A 4 -14.48 -52.74 -23.64
C ASN A 4 -13.60 -51.70 -24.33
N GLN A 5 -13.79 -51.51 -25.65
CA GLN A 5 -13.26 -50.35 -26.34
C GLN A 5 -14.07 -49.13 -25.89
N SER A 6 -13.54 -48.37 -24.93
CA SER A 6 -14.03 -47.04 -24.62
C SER A 6 -13.76 -46.14 -25.82
N THR A 7 -14.75 -45.97 -26.70
CA THR A 7 -14.73 -44.93 -27.72
C THR A 7 -14.77 -43.59 -26.99
N ILE A 8 -13.61 -42.97 -26.82
CA ILE A 8 -13.51 -41.61 -26.30
C ILE A 8 -14.23 -40.71 -27.31
N ASN A 9 -15.35 -40.12 -26.89
CA ASN A 9 -16.03 -39.11 -27.67
C ASN A 9 -15.14 -37.86 -27.70
N LEU A 10 -14.29 -37.79 -28.73
CA LEU A 10 -13.37 -36.67 -29.00
C LEU A 10 -14.01 -35.28 -28.79
N PRO A 11 -15.26 -35.01 -29.25
CA PRO A 11 -15.88 -33.71 -29.01
C PRO A 11 -16.19 -33.47 -27.53
N THR A 12 -16.68 -34.46 -26.79
CA THR A 12 -16.99 -34.27 -25.37
C THR A 12 -15.74 -34.03 -24.53
N THR A 13 -14.64 -34.72 -24.84
CA THR A 13 -13.36 -34.45 -24.17
C THR A 13 -12.82 -33.06 -24.48
N PHE A 14 -13.03 -32.56 -25.69
CA PHE A 14 -12.64 -31.20 -26.07
C PHE A 14 -13.43 -30.15 -25.29
N TYR A 15 -14.76 -30.32 -25.17
CA TYR A 15 -15.59 -29.41 -24.36
C TYR A 15 -15.22 -29.41 -22.88
N VAL A 16 -14.94 -30.59 -22.30
CA VAL A 16 -14.50 -30.69 -20.91
C VAL A 16 -13.17 -29.98 -20.69
N LEU A 17 -12.22 -30.13 -21.63
CA LEU A 17 -10.93 -29.47 -21.55
C LEU A 17 -11.06 -27.95 -21.69
N LEU A 18 -11.88 -27.45 -22.62
CA LEU A 18 -12.19 -26.03 -22.75
C LEU A 18 -12.81 -25.46 -21.47
N PHE A 19 -13.76 -26.17 -20.87
CA PHE A 19 -14.38 -25.75 -19.61
C PHE A 19 -13.35 -25.69 -18.49
N ALA A 20 -12.47 -26.69 -18.35
CA ALA A 20 -11.41 -26.69 -17.35
C ALA A 20 -10.45 -25.50 -17.53
N VAL A 21 -10.05 -25.19 -18.77
CA VAL A 21 -9.21 -24.02 -19.06
C VAL A 21 -9.92 -22.70 -18.70
N LEU A 22 -11.20 -22.57 -19.04
CA LEU A 22 -12.01 -21.39 -18.69
C LEU A 22 -12.09 -21.18 -17.17
N VAL A 23 -12.30 -22.25 -16.39
CA VAL A 23 -12.34 -22.20 -14.92
C VAL A 23 -10.99 -21.74 -14.35
N VAL A 24 -9.87 -22.27 -14.85
CA VAL A 24 -8.53 -21.88 -14.37
C VAL A 24 -8.21 -20.42 -14.71
N VAL A 25 -8.56 -19.96 -15.92
CA VAL A 25 -8.33 -18.57 -16.35
C VAL A 25 -9.21 -17.59 -15.57
N THR A 26 -10.47 -17.96 -15.29
CA THR A 26 -11.37 -17.12 -14.48
C THR A 26 -10.94 -17.06 -13.02
N ASP A 27 -10.48 -18.16 -12.42
CA ASP A 27 -9.93 -18.16 -11.07
C ASP A 27 -8.67 -17.28 -10.97
N ALA A 28 -7.73 -17.44 -11.92
CA ALA A 28 -6.51 -16.63 -11.96
C ALA A 28 -6.78 -15.13 -12.18
N SER A 29 -7.79 -14.77 -12.99
CA SER A 29 -8.13 -13.36 -13.23
C SER A 29 -8.95 -12.72 -12.11
N LEU A 30 -9.89 -13.46 -11.51
CA LEU A 30 -10.74 -12.97 -10.42
C LEU A 30 -10.01 -12.94 -9.07
N PHE A 31 -9.16 -13.92 -8.79
CA PHE A 31 -8.45 -14.05 -7.52
C PHE A 31 -6.98 -13.66 -7.60
N GLY A 32 -6.32 -13.79 -8.75
CA GLY A 32 -4.91 -13.42 -8.91
C GLY A 32 -4.63 -11.91 -8.80
N SER A 33 -5.64 -11.06 -9.05
CA SER A 33 -5.54 -9.59 -8.95
C SER A 33 -5.85 -9.03 -7.56
N ARG A 34 -6.10 -9.86 -6.53
CA ARG A 34 -6.43 -9.36 -5.18
C ARG A 34 -5.24 -8.84 -4.37
N ASN A 35 -4.02 -8.94 -4.90
CA ASN A 35 -2.78 -8.58 -4.17
C ASN A 35 -2.32 -7.11 -4.33
N HIS A 36 -3.13 -6.22 -4.90
CA HIS A 36 -2.71 -4.83 -5.14
C HIS A 36 -3.24 -3.83 -4.10
N ILE A 37 -4.12 -4.26 -3.18
CA ILE A 37 -4.66 -3.42 -2.12
C ILE A 37 -4.25 -4.01 -0.77
N ARG A 38 -3.00 -3.78 -0.37
CA ARG A 38 -2.58 -4.01 1.02
C ARG A 38 -2.98 -2.78 1.81
N PHE A 39 -4.08 -2.87 2.56
CA PHE A 39 -4.35 -1.91 3.62
C PHE A 39 -3.16 -1.95 4.59
N ARG A 40 -2.52 -0.80 4.81
CA ARG A 40 -1.42 -0.70 5.78
C ARG A 40 -1.95 -1.16 7.13
N LEU A 41 -1.32 -2.18 7.73
CA LEU A 41 -1.65 -2.55 9.10
C LEU A 41 -1.30 -1.37 10.03
N PRO A 42 -1.90 -1.26 11.23
CA PRO A 42 -1.58 -0.20 12.19
C PRO A 42 -0.08 -0.13 12.55
N HIS A 43 0.64 -1.25 12.40
CA HIS A 43 2.10 -1.32 12.59
C HIS A 43 2.91 -0.96 11.33
N ASP A 44 2.28 -0.94 10.16
CA ASP A 44 2.86 -0.48 8.88
C ASP A 44 2.70 1.05 8.68
N ILE A 45 2.24 1.78 9.69
CA ILE A 45 2.31 3.23 9.70
C ILE A 45 3.80 3.57 9.81
N TRP A 46 4.44 3.85 8.67
CA TRP A 46 5.76 4.45 8.63
C TRP A 46 5.65 5.84 9.25
N GLU A 47 5.87 5.93 10.56
CA GLU A 47 6.21 7.19 11.19
C GLU A 47 7.70 7.44 10.86
N PRO A 48 8.05 8.48 10.09
CA PRO A 48 9.44 8.85 9.92
C PRO A 48 10.05 8.97 11.31
N PRO A 49 11.28 8.48 11.56
CA PRO A 49 11.88 8.64 12.86
C PRO A 49 11.89 10.14 13.18
N PHE A 50 11.42 10.52 14.36
CA PHE A 50 11.43 11.92 14.78
C PHE A 50 12.53 12.11 15.82
N ARG A 51 13.17 13.27 15.80
CA ARG A 51 14.04 13.75 16.87
C ARG A 51 13.55 15.08 17.39
N THR A 52 13.76 15.33 18.67
CA THR A 52 13.52 16.65 19.26
C THR A 52 14.80 17.46 19.14
N ILE A 53 14.69 18.66 18.59
CA ILE A 53 15.78 19.64 18.59
C ILE A 53 15.34 20.87 19.37
N LEU A 54 16.30 21.61 19.89
CA LEU A 54 16.04 22.90 20.50
C LEU A 54 16.12 23.99 19.42
N CYS A 55 15.01 24.68 19.17
CA CYS A 55 14.93 25.85 18.30
C CYS A 55 14.80 27.09 19.19
N GLU A 56 15.90 27.81 19.38
CA GLU A 56 16.03 28.86 20.41
C GLU A 56 15.69 28.30 21.81
N ASN A 57 14.53 28.66 22.36
CA ASN A 57 14.04 28.18 23.65
C ASN A 57 12.85 27.20 23.51
N TYR A 58 12.54 26.76 22.30
CA TYR A 58 11.39 25.90 22.00
C TYR A 58 11.85 24.51 21.57
N PRO A 59 11.53 23.44 22.33
CA PRO A 59 11.74 22.10 21.86
C PRO A 59 10.75 21.80 20.73
N ILE A 60 11.26 21.50 19.54
CA ILE A 60 10.46 21.16 18.37
C ILE A 60 10.78 19.75 17.90
N ARG A 61 9.73 19.01 17.53
CA ARG A 61 9.84 17.65 16.99
C ARG A 61 9.97 17.72 15.48
N ILE A 62 11.07 17.21 14.94
CA ILE A 62 11.39 17.21 13.51
C ILE A 62 11.62 15.79 13.01
N GLN A 63 11.42 15.54 11.72
CA GLN A 63 11.83 14.27 11.12
C GLN A 63 13.35 14.13 11.22
N ILE A 64 13.84 12.90 11.36
CA ILE A 64 15.26 12.60 11.64
C ILE A 64 16.16 13.13 10.53
N ASP A 65 15.72 13.03 9.28
CA ASP A 65 16.44 13.46 8.09
C ASP A 65 16.18 14.93 7.72
N ALA A 66 15.32 15.63 8.48
CA ALA A 66 15.06 17.03 8.22
C ALA A 66 16.23 17.90 8.67
N ASP A 67 16.54 18.90 7.84
CA ASP A 67 17.50 19.96 8.17
C ASP A 67 16.98 20.79 9.37
N PRO A 68 17.66 20.72 10.54
CA PRO A 68 17.21 21.36 11.75
C PRO A 68 17.11 22.89 11.62
N GLU A 69 18.03 23.52 10.87
CA GLU A 69 18.09 24.97 10.75
C GLU A 69 16.97 25.49 9.84
N LYS A 70 16.68 24.77 8.75
CA LYS A 70 15.56 25.10 7.85
C LYS A 70 14.22 24.99 8.57
N ILE A 71 14.03 23.91 9.34
CA ILE A 71 12.79 23.70 10.10
C ILE A 71 12.65 24.75 11.21
N CYS A 72 13.72 25.02 11.97
CA CYS A 72 13.69 26.04 13.03
C CYS A 72 13.35 27.43 12.48
N ARG A 73 13.97 27.86 11.37
CA ARG A 73 13.64 29.13 10.70
C ARG A 73 12.17 29.19 10.27
N SER A 74 11.66 28.11 9.68
CA SER A 74 10.24 28.03 9.28
C SER A 74 9.30 28.08 10.50
N PHE A 75 9.66 27.41 11.59
CA PHE A 75 8.90 27.41 12.84
C PHE A 75 8.81 28.83 13.44
N MET A 76 9.95 29.52 13.56
CA MET A 76 9.99 30.89 14.10
C MET A 76 9.21 31.88 13.22
N LYS A 77 9.27 31.73 11.89
CA LYS A 77 8.48 32.55 10.97
C LYS A 77 6.97 32.36 11.18
N ARG A 78 6.49 31.12 11.29
CA ARG A 78 5.07 30.81 11.55
C ARG A 78 4.63 31.31 12.91
N LYS A 79 5.46 31.14 13.94
CA LYS A 79 5.19 31.65 15.28
C LYS A 79 5.03 33.17 15.29
N LYS A 80 5.92 33.90 14.61
CA LYS A 80 5.83 35.36 14.48
C LYS A 80 4.54 35.78 13.76
N GLN A 81 4.10 35.02 12.76
CA GLN A 81 2.85 35.29 12.05
C GLN A 81 1.62 35.03 12.92
N ALA A 82 1.60 33.95 13.70
CA ALA A 82 0.50 33.64 14.62
C ALA A 82 0.35 34.71 15.71
N ILE A 83 1.45 35.13 16.34
CA ILE A 83 1.44 36.19 17.36
C ILE A 83 0.91 37.51 16.77
N ASN A 84 1.26 37.83 15.52
CA ASN A 84 0.78 39.05 14.87
C ASN A 84 -0.71 38.97 14.49
N TYR A 85 -1.26 37.77 14.30
CA TYR A 85 -2.69 37.58 14.07
C TYR A 85 -3.51 37.77 15.36
N ASP A 86 -2.97 37.35 16.51
CA ASP A 86 -3.62 37.54 17.82
C ASP A 86 -3.59 39.00 18.31
N GLN A 87 -2.93 39.92 17.60
CA GLN A 87 -2.86 41.36 17.94
C GLN A 87 -3.91 42.24 17.23
N TYR A 88 -4.83 41.66 16.46
CA TYR A 88 -5.97 42.34 15.81
C TYR A 88 -7.30 41.74 16.23
#